data_AF-A0A3S1JF99-F1
#
_entry.id   AF-A0A3S1JF99-F1
#
_cell.length_a   1.000
_cell.length_b   1.000
_cell.length_c   1.000
_cell.angle_alpha   90.00
_cell.angle_beta   90.00
_cell.angle_gamma   90.00
#
_symmetry.space_group_name_H-M   'P 1'
#
loop_
_entity.id
_entity.type
_entity.pdbx_description
1 polymer ?
#
loop_
_entity_poly.entity_id
_entity_poly.type
_entity_poly.pdbx_seq_one_letter_code
_entity_poly.pdbx_strand_id
1 'polypeptide(L)'
;MDSVKGMDSLRTVEGGSITGKVTPADGATEVEADNGTDKLKGAVAQGAFAIPAAKSGTYTITILGKAPYKNAVIKDVKVEEGKATDLGEIKLEQ
;
A
#
# COMPACT_ATOMS: atom_id res chain seq x y z
N MET A 1 -38.97 1.26 18.78
CA MET A 1 -39.06 1.00 17.34
C MET A 1 -38.89 2.37 16.70
N ASP A 2 -37.80 2.75 16.03
CA ASP A 2 -36.91 1.96 15.18
C ASP A 2 -35.48 2.56 15.17
N SER A 3 -34.50 1.67 15.34
CA SER A 3 -33.13 1.68 14.83
C SER A 3 -32.30 2.98 14.90
N VAL A 4 -31.53 3.09 15.99
CA VAL A 4 -30.14 3.54 15.94
C VAL A 4 -29.40 2.60 14.97
N LYS A 5 -29.38 2.91 13.68
CA LYS A 5 -28.46 2.27 12.72
C LYS A 5 -27.27 3.20 12.60
N GLY A 6 -26.14 2.73 13.14
CA GLY A 6 -24.84 3.39 13.14
C GLY A 6 -24.58 4.12 11.84
N MET A 7 -24.00 5.33 11.88
CA MET A 7 -22.54 5.47 12.02
C MET A 7 -21.83 4.52 11.05
N ASP A 8 -20.95 5.09 10.23
CA ASP A 8 -20.22 4.39 9.17
C ASP A 8 -21.05 4.23 7.90
N SER A 9 -21.25 5.35 7.21
CA SER A 9 -20.90 5.39 5.79
C SER A 9 -19.43 4.95 5.65
N LEU A 10 -19.19 3.64 5.81
CA LEU A 10 -18.05 2.96 5.23
C LEU A 10 -18.18 3.32 3.76
N ARG A 11 -17.40 4.32 3.33
CA ARG A 11 -17.02 4.40 1.94
C ARG A 11 -16.51 3.00 1.66
N THR A 12 -17.32 2.19 0.98
CA THR A 12 -16.91 0.91 0.46
C THR A 12 -15.65 1.26 -0.31
N VAL A 13 -14.49 1.00 0.28
CA VAL A 13 -13.25 1.13 -0.45
C VAL A 13 -13.40 -0.01 -1.44
N GLU A 14 -13.84 0.34 -2.66
CA GLU A 14 -14.01 -0.60 -3.76
C GLU A 14 -12.61 -1.11 -4.10
N GLY A 15 -12.21 -2.21 -3.45
CA GLY A 15 -10.86 -2.75 -3.48
C GLY A 15 -10.33 -3.18 -2.12
N GLY A 16 -9.19 -3.85 -2.14
CA GLY A 16 -8.33 -4.04 -0.99
C GLY A 16 -7.48 -2.81 -0.67
N SER A 17 -6.58 -2.98 0.28
CA SER A 17 -5.57 -1.99 0.63
C SER A 17 -4.21 -2.66 0.71
N ILE A 18 -3.15 -1.98 0.28
CA ILE A 18 -1.79 -2.49 0.40
C ILE A 18 -1.09 -1.65 1.47
N THR A 19 -0.61 -2.29 2.52
CA THR A 19 0.16 -1.63 3.58
C THR A 19 1.56 -2.20 3.63
N GLY A 20 2.50 -1.40 4.10
CA GLY A 20 3.85 -1.90 4.35
C GLY A 20 4.67 -0.89 5.15
N LYS A 21 5.78 -1.38 5.68
CA LYS A 21 6.70 -0.59 6.48
C LYS A 21 8.06 -0.56 5.81
N VAL A 22 8.60 0.61 5.58
CA VAL A 22 9.93 0.87 5.04
C VAL A 22 10.90 1.10 6.18
N THR A 23 11.99 0.34 6.18
CA THR A 23 13.10 0.51 7.10
C THR A 23 14.37 0.82 6.30
N PRO A 24 15.04 1.94 6.56
CA PRO A 24 14.73 2.96 7.57
C PRO A 24 13.57 3.87 7.14
N ALA A 25 12.96 4.54 8.11
CA ALA A 25 11.74 5.33 7.90
C ALA A 25 11.90 6.52 6.94
N ASP A 26 13.09 7.12 6.86
CA ASP A 26 13.41 8.19 5.89
C ASP A 26 13.98 7.64 4.58
N GLY A 27 14.03 6.31 4.43
CA GLY A 27 14.65 5.69 3.28
C GLY A 27 13.83 5.82 2.00
N ALA A 28 12.52 6.08 2.10
CA ALA A 28 11.65 6.35 0.96
C ALA A 28 10.58 7.39 1.30
N THR A 29 10.12 8.09 0.27
CA THR A 29 9.05 9.11 0.39
C THR A 29 7.80 8.72 -0.39
N GLU A 30 7.94 7.83 -1.38
CA GLU A 30 6.87 7.48 -2.30
C GLU A 30 6.92 5.97 -2.60
N VAL A 31 5.76 5.40 -2.89
CA VAL A 31 5.59 4.02 -3.29
C VAL A 31 4.63 3.98 -4.47
N GLU A 32 4.92 3.13 -5.45
CA GLU A 32 4.04 2.87 -6.58
C GLU A 32 3.59 1.41 -6.55
N ALA A 33 2.31 1.16 -6.78
CA ALA A 33 1.75 -0.17 -6.94
C ALA A 33 1.25 -0.33 -8.37
N ASP A 34 1.90 -1.17 -9.15
CA ASP A 34 1.58 -1.42 -10.55
C ASP A 34 1.05 -2.83 -10.75
N ASN A 35 -0.14 -2.98 -11.33
CA ASN A 35 -0.71 -4.29 -11.70
C ASN A 35 -0.57 -4.58 -13.21
N GLY A 36 0.19 -3.78 -13.95
CA GLY A 36 0.17 -3.74 -15.42
C GLY A 36 -1.11 -3.16 -16.04
N THR A 37 -2.26 -3.24 -15.35
CA THR A 37 -3.53 -2.63 -15.79
C THR A 37 -3.76 -1.26 -15.16
N ASP A 38 -3.50 -1.17 -13.86
CA ASP A 38 -3.69 0.04 -13.05
C ASP A 38 -2.39 0.32 -12.30
N LYS A 39 -2.03 1.61 -12.21
CA LYS A 39 -0.89 2.07 -11.40
C LYS A 39 -1.38 3.04 -10.33
N LEU A 40 -1.18 2.66 -9.08
CA LEU A 40 -1.50 3.44 -7.90
C LEU A 40 -0.23 4.01 -7.28
N LYS A 41 -0.35 5.15 -6.63
CA LYS A 41 0.75 5.80 -5.90
C LYS A 41 0.34 6.00 -4.46
N GLY A 42 1.28 5.81 -3.55
CA GLY A 42 1.14 6.08 -2.13
C GLY A 42 2.29 6.95 -1.64
N ALA A 43 2.01 7.81 -0.67
CA ALA A 43 3.05 8.48 0.08
C ALA A 43 3.57 7.55 1.18
N VAL A 44 4.88 7.57 1.41
CA VAL A 44 5.51 6.91 2.56
C VAL A 44 5.68 7.98 3.65
N ALA A 45 5.07 7.76 4.81
CA ALA A 45 5.14 8.65 5.95
C ALA A 45 5.71 7.90 7.15
N GLN A 46 6.81 8.40 7.72
CA GLN A 46 7.50 7.77 8.85
C GLN A 46 7.84 6.28 8.62
N GLY A 47 8.21 5.93 7.39
CA GLY A 47 8.48 4.53 7.05
C GLY A 47 7.24 3.66 6.99
N ALA A 48 6.04 4.19 6.90
CA ALA A 48 4.84 3.41 6.65
C ALA A 48 4.13 3.95 5.42
N PHE A 49 3.57 3.06 4.61
CA PHE A 49 2.71 3.47 3.50
C PHE A 49 1.44 2.65 3.50
N ALA A 50 0.40 3.26 2.94
CA ALA A 50 -0.89 2.64 2.71
C ALA A 50 -1.42 3.09 1.35
N ILE A 51 -1.76 2.12 0.50
CA ILE A 51 -2.39 2.34 -0.79
C ILE A 51 -3.81 1.78 -0.67
N PRO A 52 -4.82 2.64 -0.42
CA PRO A 52 -6.21 2.22 -0.43
C PRO A 52 -6.74 2.01 -1.86
N ALA A 53 -7.90 1.38 -1.99
CA ALA A 53 -8.59 1.15 -3.26
C ALA A 53 -7.75 0.39 -4.30
N ALA A 54 -6.92 -0.55 -3.83
CA ALA A 54 -6.21 -1.48 -4.69
C ALA A 54 -7.19 -2.57 -5.13
N LYS A 55 -7.49 -2.69 -6.42
CA LYS A 55 -8.38 -3.75 -6.91
C LYS A 55 -7.83 -5.13 -6.57
N SER A 56 -8.67 -6.15 -6.56
CA SER A 56 -8.16 -7.52 -6.43
C SER A 56 -7.28 -7.89 -7.63
N GLY A 57 -6.06 -8.33 -7.40
CA GLY A 57 -5.10 -8.66 -8.45
C GLY A 57 -3.67 -8.76 -7.93
N THR A 58 -2.73 -9.03 -8.84
CA THR A 58 -1.30 -9.14 -8.49
C THR A 58 -0.55 -7.84 -8.81
N TYR A 59 -0.12 -7.14 -7.78
CA TYR A 59 0.63 -5.88 -7.90
C TYR A 59 2.14 -6.10 -7.77
N THR A 60 2.87 -5.21 -8.43
CA THR A 60 4.29 -4.96 -8.26
C THR A 60 4.44 -3.64 -7.53
N ILE A 61 4.89 -3.70 -6.28
CA ILE A 61 5.09 -2.54 -5.42
C ILE A 61 6.52 -2.09 -5.58
N THR A 62 6.73 -0.85 -5.99
CA THR A 62 8.03 -0.22 -6.12
C THR A 62 8.12 0.90 -5.11
N ILE A 63 9.00 0.74 -4.12
CA ILE A 63 9.30 1.76 -3.13
C ILE A 63 10.40 2.65 -3.70
N LEU A 64 10.11 3.94 -3.86
CA LEU A 64 11.06 4.92 -4.34
C LEU A 64 11.98 5.31 -3.19
N GLY A 65 13.11 4.61 -3.12
CA GLY A 65 14.20 4.92 -2.21
C GLY A 65 14.78 6.31 -2.50
N LYS A 66 15.04 7.06 -1.44
CA LYS A 66 15.72 8.35 -1.45
C LYS A 66 17.21 8.11 -1.18
N ALA A 67 18.09 8.78 -1.92
CA ALA A 67 19.53 8.64 -1.74
C ALA A 67 19.94 8.82 -0.26
N PRO A 68 20.80 7.94 0.30
CA PRO A 68 21.59 6.90 -0.37
C PRO A 68 20.87 5.56 -0.62
N TYR A 69 19.58 5.42 -0.30
CA TYR A 69 18.84 4.16 -0.46
C TYR A 69 18.41 3.91 -1.90
N LYS A 70 18.50 2.65 -2.34
CA LYS A 70 17.97 2.17 -3.61
C LYS A 70 16.47 1.92 -3.53
N ASN A 71 15.84 1.88 -4.70
CA ASN A 71 14.45 1.47 -4.85
C ASN A 71 14.27 -0.02 -4.54
N ALA A 72 13.24 -0.35 -3.77
CA ALA A 72 12.87 -1.74 -3.50
C ALA A 72 11.67 -2.14 -4.35
N VAL A 73 11.71 -3.33 -4.94
CA VAL A 73 10.62 -3.84 -5.79
C VAL A 73 10.12 -5.15 -5.20
N ILE A 74 8.84 -5.17 -4.82
CA ILE A 74 8.12 -6.34 -4.31
C ILE A 74 7.15 -6.78 -5.39
N LYS A 75 7.36 -7.98 -5.93
CA LYS A 75 6.46 -8.59 -6.91
C LYS A 75 5.54 -9.59 -6.23
N ASP A 76 4.58 -10.10 -6.98
CA ASP A 76 3.64 -11.13 -6.51
C ASP A 76 2.79 -10.69 -5.30
N VAL A 77 2.50 -9.40 -5.20
CA VAL A 77 1.62 -8.87 -4.15
C VAL A 77 0.18 -9.13 -4.52
N LYS A 78 -0.38 -10.20 -3.97
CA LYS A 78 -1.79 -10.54 -4.18
C LYS A 78 -2.68 -9.67 -3.29
N VAL A 79 -3.48 -8.83 -3.94
CA VAL A 79 -4.53 -8.04 -3.30
C VAL A 79 -5.86 -8.74 -3.50
N GLU A 80 -6.65 -8.80 -2.44
CA GLU A 80 -8.01 -9.32 -2.46
C GLU A 80 -8.97 -8.19 -2.07
N GLU A 81 -10.13 -8.12 -2.73
CA GLU A 81 -11.12 -7.09 -2.46
C GLU A 81 -11.62 -7.18 -1.01
N GLY A 82 -11.70 -6.03 -0.32
CA GLY A 82 -12.09 -5.99 1.08
C GLY A 82 -11.03 -6.51 2.06
N LYS A 83 -9.81 -6.85 1.59
CA LYS A 83 -8.68 -7.20 2.46
C LYS A 83 -7.56 -6.18 2.45
N ALA A 84 -6.88 -6.09 3.59
CA ALA A 84 -5.59 -5.43 3.68
C ALA A 84 -4.47 -6.46 3.40
N THR A 85 -3.70 -6.22 2.35
CA THR A 85 -2.47 -6.94 2.03
C THR A 85 -1.31 -6.21 2.68
N ASP A 86 -0.81 -6.77 3.77
CA ASP A 86 0.39 -6.25 4.42
C ASP A 86 1.65 -6.88 3.80
N LEU A 87 2.58 -6.03 3.37
CA LEU A 87 3.87 -6.44 2.81
C LEU A 87 4.94 -6.67 3.89
N GLY A 88 4.62 -6.42 5.16
CA GLY A 88 5.57 -6.48 6.26
C GLY A 88 6.60 -5.35 6.21
N GLU A 89 7.83 -5.66 6.63
CA GLU A 89 8.95 -4.72 6.68
C GLU A 89 9.84 -4.87 5.45
N ILE A 90 9.92 -3.80 4.66
CA ILE A 90 10.79 -3.65 3.49
C ILE A 90 12.04 -2.90 3.93
N LYS A 91 13.17 -3.60 3.95
CA LYS A 91 14.47 -3.00 4.20
C LYS A 91 15.04 -2.43 2.91
N LEU A 92 15.33 -1.14 2.91
CA LEU A 92 16.00 -0.51 1.79
C LEU A 92 17.51 -0.67 1.92
N GLU A 93 18.12 -1.13 0.84
CA GLU A 93 19.56 -1.26 0.72
C GLU A 93 20.16 0.04 0.17
N GLN A 94 21.32 0.46 0.69
CA GLN A 94 22.08 1.61 0.19
C GLN A 94 22.96 1.20 -1.01
#